data_AF-A0A3D3A9E7-F1
#
_entry.id   AF-A0A3D3A9E7-F1
#
_cell.length_a   1.000
_cell.length_b   1.000
_cell.length_c   1.000
_cell.angle_alpha   90.00
_cell.angle_beta   90.00
_cell.angle_gamma   90.00
#
_symmetry.space_group_name_H-M   'P 1'
#
loop_
_entity.id
_entity.type
_entity.pdbx_description
1 polymer ?
#
loop_
_entity_poly.entity_id
_entity_poly.type
_entity_poly.pdbx_seq_one_letter_code
_entity_poly.pdbx_strand_id
1 'polypeptide(L)' 'MPPLLYSFRRCPYAMRARWALLEAGLLVQWREIALKAKPAEM' A
#
# COMPACT_ATOMS: atom_id res chain seq x y z
N MET A 1 -4.30 0.96 -17.30
CA MET A 1 -3.29 1.40 -16.30
C MET A 1 -3.86 1.09 -14.92
N PRO A 2 -3.31 0.12 -14.15
CA PRO A 2 -3.87 -0.22 -12.84
C PRO A 2 -3.59 0.89 -11.82
N PRO A 3 -4.46 1.09 -10.81
CA PRO A 3 -4.22 2.02 -9.71
C PRO A 3 -2.92 1.69 -8.96
N LEU A 4 -2.25 2.72 -8.42
CA LEU A 4 -1.03 2.55 -7.63
C LEU A 4 -1.36 2.51 -6.13
N LEU A 5 -0.99 1.41 -5.47
CA LEU A 5 -1.11 1.21 -4.03
C LEU A 5 0.24 1.43 -3.35
N TYR A 6 0.36 2.54 -2.62
CA TYR A 6 1.47 2.74 -1.69
C TYR A 6 1.21 1.95 -0.40
N SER A 7 2.07 0.99 -0.10
CA SER A 7 1.83 0.09 1.05
C SER A 7 3.14 -0.32 1.71
N PHE A 8 3.19 -0.21 3.05
CA PHE A 8 4.33 -0.62 3.84
C PHE A 8 4.27 -2.13 4.14
N ARG A 9 5.38 -2.83 3.89
CA ARG A 9 5.41 -4.30 3.95
C ARG A 9 5.07 -4.87 5.33
N ARG A 10 5.60 -4.25 6.39
CA ARG A 10 5.51 -4.73 7.79
C ARG A 10 4.41 -4.08 8.62
N CYS A 11 3.50 -3.30 8.02
CA CYS A 11 2.39 -2.71 8.76
C CYS A 11 1.14 -3.60 8.72
N PRO A 12 0.55 -3.97 9.86
CA PRO A 12 -0.64 -4.83 9.91
C PRO A 12 -1.86 -4.19 9.23
N TYR A 13 -1.99 -2.86 9.27
CA TYR A 13 -3.05 -2.15 8.53
C TYR A 13 -2.83 -2.22 7.02
N ALA A 14 -1.59 -2.03 6.57
CA ALA A 14 -1.22 -2.10 5.17
C ALA A 14 -1.37 -3.52 4.60
N MET A 15 -1.11 -4.55 5.41
CA MET A 15 -1.40 -5.94 5.08
C MET A 15 -2.89 -6.15 4.85
N ARG A 16 -3.76 -5.72 5.77
CA ARG A 16 -5.22 -5.85 5.62
C ARG A 16 -5.74 -5.18 4.35
N ALA A 17 -5.24 -4.00 4.01
CA ALA A 17 -5.62 -3.32 2.76
C ALA A 17 -5.24 -4.14 1.51
N ARG A 18 -4.07 -4.78 1.48
CA ARG A 18 -3.67 -5.66 0.37
C ARG A 18 -4.58 -6.88 0.25
N TRP A 19 -4.95 -7.50 1.37
CA TRP A 19 -5.91 -8.60 1.39
C TRP A 19 -7.28 -8.18 0.86
N ALA A 20 -7.82 -7.05 1.32
CA ALA A 20 -9.11 -6.56 0.85
C ALA A 20 -9.14 -6.31 -0.67
N LEU A 21 -8.06 -5.79 -1.23
CA LEU A 21 -7.94 -5.57 -2.67
C LEU A 21 -7.86 -6.88 -3.46
N LEU A 22 -7.17 -7.89 -2.92
CA LEU A 22 -7.09 -9.23 -3.51
C LEU A 22 -8.47 -9.91 -3.50
N GLU A 23 -9.18 -9.90 -2.37
CA GLU A 23 -10.53 -10.46 -2.24
C GLU A 23 -11.54 -9.76 -3.16
N ALA A 24 -11.38 -8.45 -3.38
CA ALA A 24 -12.21 -7.69 -4.31
C ALA A 24 -11.85 -7.91 -5.80
N GLY A 25 -10.83 -8.73 -6.11
CA GLY A 25 -10.36 -8.96 -7.48
C GLY A 25 -9.76 -7.72 -8.16
N LEU A 26 -9.33 -6.72 -7.37
CA LEU A 26 -8.83 -5.46 -7.90
C LEU A 26 -7.33 -5.54 -8.20
N LEU A 27 -6.99 -5.37 -9.49
CA LEU A 27 -5.60 -5.30 -9.94
C LEU A 27 -5.01 -3.92 -9.62
N VAL A 28 -3.98 -3.90 -8.78
CA VAL A 28 -3.23 -2.69 -8.42
C VAL A 28 -1.73 -2.91 -8.59
N GLN A 29 -1.00 -1.84 -8.86
CA GLN A 29 0.45 -1.84 -8.77
C GLN A 29 0.87 -1.54 -7.33
N TRP A 30 1.66 -2.42 -6.72
CA TRP A 30 2.15 -2.19 -5.37
C TRP A 30 3.48 -1.43 -5.40
N ARG A 31 3.57 -0.34 -4.64
CA ARG A 31 4.80 0.40 -4.37
C ARG A 31 5.11 0.41 -2.88
N GLU A 32 6.27 -0.09 -2.52
CA GLU A 32 6.75 -0.08 -1.13
C GLU A 32 7.16 1.34 -0.71
N ILE A 33 6.80 1.72 0.51
CA ILE A 33 7.14 3.02 1.10
C ILE A 33 7.93 2.83 2.40
N ALA A 34 8.87 3.74 2.65
CA ALA A 34 9.59 3.84 3.91
C ALA A 34 8.95 4.91 4.79
N LEU A 35 8.61 4.57 6.04
CA LEU A 35 8.00 5.52 6.99
C LEU A 35 9.03 6.39 7.72
N LYS A 36 10.32 6.11 7.55
CA LYS A 36 11.42 6.76 8.30
C LYS A 36 11.76 8.16 7.79
N ALA A 37 11.50 8.43 6.52
CA ALA A 37 11.84 9.70 5.85
C ALA A 37 10.58 10.32 5.23
N LYS A 38 9.56 10.54 6.06
CA LYS A 38 8.40 11.31 5.61
C LYS A 38 8.83 12.78 5.42
N PRO A 39 8.40 13.45 4.35
CA PRO A 39 8.55 14.90 4.24
C PRO A 39 7.81 15.58 5.39
N ALA A 40 8.32 16.72 5.86
CA ALA A 40 7.73 17.47 6.97
C ALA A 40 6.34 18.07 6.65
N GLU A 41 5.96 18.10 5.37
CA GLU A 41 4.72 18.68 4.85
C GLU A 41 3.56 17.67 4.77
N MET A 42 3.71 16.45 5.31
CA MET A 42 2.63 15.45 5.44
C MET A 42 2.02 15.46 6.83
#